data_AF-A0A9N9IRB8-F1
#
_entry.id   AF-A0A9N9IRB8-F1
#
_cell.length_a   1.000
_cell.length_b   1.000
_cell.length_c   1.000
_cell.angle_alpha   90.00
_cell.angle_beta   90.00
_cell.angle_gamma   90.00
#
_symmetry.space_group_name_H-M   'P 1'
#
loop_
_entity.id
_entity.type
_entity.pdbx_description
1 polymer ?
#
loop_
_entity_poly.entity_id
_entity_poly.type
_entity_poly.pdbx_seq_one_letter_code
_entity_poly.pdbx_strand_id
1 'polypeptide(L)'
;FIPGSKRPHIYVSVLPALETILYGDNLSTIVSMHTNVFKDVLAWLPYGVLHFTLPFFTSLGLWWFGPPGILTVFAKAFGYMNLAGVLTQLAFPCSPPWYEYVYGMNTPATYSMPGDAGGLIRIDELFNFNTYETAFNDSPMVFGAFPSLHSACAIIQTLFISYTLPKSRPLCLTYVFWIWWACMYLTHHYMVDLVGGGIYAIVTFWFAWNWLPPVNLTNDSDNSDDNVDGTLLIQNNDSSSSIPCIEPDVKIFNSNCNEFKVEIDNINR
;
A
#
# COMPACT_ATOMS: atom_id res chain seq x y z
N PHE A 1 -5.33 16.88 -22.80
CA PHE A 1 -5.62 16.29 -24.12
C PHE A 1 -4.31 16.11 -24.89
N ILE A 2 -3.96 14.88 -25.27
CA ILE A 2 -2.78 14.58 -26.11
C ILE A 2 -3.29 14.37 -27.56
N PRO A 3 -2.83 15.16 -28.54
CA PRO A 3 -3.20 14.98 -29.95
C PRO A 3 -2.89 13.56 -30.44
N GLY A 4 -3.76 13.00 -31.29
CA GLY A 4 -3.64 11.61 -31.76
C GLY A 4 -2.26 11.26 -32.34
N SER A 5 -1.66 12.17 -33.11
CA SER A 5 -0.33 12.00 -33.71
C SER A 5 0.83 11.96 -32.72
N LYS A 6 0.61 12.39 -31.47
CA LYS A 6 1.61 12.41 -30.40
C LYS A 6 1.35 11.35 -29.33
N ARG A 7 0.32 10.50 -29.50
CA ARG A 7 0.04 9.45 -28.53
C ARG A 7 1.06 8.32 -28.67
N PRO A 8 1.57 7.76 -27.56
CA PRO A 8 2.53 6.66 -27.62
C PRO A 8 1.98 5.40 -28.29
N HIS A 9 2.87 4.49 -28.64
CA HIS A 9 2.48 3.16 -29.10
C HIS A 9 1.82 2.37 -27.96
N ILE A 10 0.73 1.64 -28.25
CA ILE A 10 0.05 0.77 -27.29
C ILE A 10 0.71 -0.61 -27.27
N TYR A 11 1.23 -1.01 -26.12
CA TYR A 11 1.90 -2.29 -25.96
C TYR A 11 0.89 -3.38 -25.59
N VAL A 12 0.59 -4.25 -26.56
CA VAL A 12 -0.35 -5.37 -26.35
C VAL A 12 0.32 -6.66 -25.88
N SER A 13 1.63 -6.78 -26.04
CA SER A 13 2.38 -8.02 -25.80
C SER A 13 3.34 -7.96 -24.62
N VAL A 14 3.63 -6.77 -24.07
CA VAL A 14 4.64 -6.61 -23.03
C VAL A 14 4.21 -7.28 -21.72
N LEU A 15 3.00 -6.98 -21.22
CA LEU A 15 2.54 -7.54 -19.95
C LEU A 15 2.30 -9.06 -20.02
N PRO A 16 1.62 -9.60 -21.05
CA PRO A 16 1.49 -11.06 -21.19
C PRO A 16 2.84 -11.77 -21.29
N ALA A 17 3.79 -11.20 -22.03
CA ALA A 17 5.13 -11.77 -22.16
C ALA A 17 5.88 -11.76 -20.82
N LEU A 18 5.84 -10.65 -20.08
CA LEU A 18 6.47 -10.56 -18.77
C LEU A 18 5.82 -11.51 -17.75
N GLU A 19 4.49 -11.63 -17.76
CA GLU A 19 3.76 -12.58 -16.91
C GLU A 19 4.21 -14.03 -17.20
N THR A 20 4.29 -14.40 -18.48
CA THR A 20 4.78 -15.73 -18.89
C THR A 20 6.23 -15.96 -18.45
N ILE A 21 7.11 -14.97 -18.63
CA ILE A 21 8.53 -15.07 -18.27
C ILE A 21 8.72 -15.18 -16.75
N LEU A 22 7.98 -14.39 -15.97
CA LEU A 22 8.16 -14.29 -14.52
C LEU A 22 7.43 -15.39 -13.74
N TYR A 23 6.25 -15.80 -14.20
CA TYR A 23 5.37 -16.71 -13.47
C TYR A 23 5.13 -18.05 -14.18
N GLY A 24 5.65 -18.22 -15.39
CA GLY A 24 5.58 -19.46 -16.15
C GLY A 24 4.28 -19.70 -16.91
N ASP A 25 3.27 -18.86 -16.72
CA ASP A 25 1.97 -18.91 -17.42
C ASP A 25 1.21 -17.58 -17.29
N ASN A 26 0.09 -17.44 -17.99
CA ASN A 26 -0.83 -16.32 -17.85
C ASN A 26 -1.75 -16.52 -16.63
N LEU A 27 -1.32 -16.01 -15.47
CA LEU A 27 -2.07 -16.16 -14.20
C LEU A 27 -3.47 -15.54 -14.29
N SER A 28 -3.61 -14.39 -14.96
CA SER A 28 -4.91 -13.77 -15.17
C SER A 28 -5.86 -14.70 -15.93
N THR A 29 -5.33 -15.45 -16.90
CA THR A 29 -6.09 -16.47 -17.62
C THR A 29 -6.49 -17.61 -16.73
N ILE A 30 -5.54 -18.24 -16.03
CA ILE A 30 -5.84 -19.36 -15.13
C ILE A 30 -6.93 -19.00 -14.11
N VAL A 31 -6.82 -17.82 -13.49
CA VAL A 31 -7.76 -17.38 -12.45
C VAL A 31 -9.16 -17.11 -13.01
N SER A 32 -9.26 -16.61 -14.24
CA SER A 32 -10.53 -16.27 -14.90
C SER A 32 -11.22 -17.43 -15.62
N MET A 33 -10.58 -18.60 -15.77
CA MET A 33 -11.17 -19.77 -16.47
C MET A 33 -12.46 -20.31 -15.85
N HIS A 34 -12.65 -20.15 -14.54
CA HIS A 34 -13.77 -20.76 -13.81
C HIS A 34 -14.57 -19.71 -13.04
N THR A 35 -15.58 -19.17 -13.72
CA THR A 35 -16.46 -18.13 -13.18
C THR A 35 -17.74 -18.69 -12.58
N ASN A 36 -18.30 -17.97 -11.61
CA ASN A 36 -19.63 -18.21 -11.04
C ASN A 36 -20.07 -16.99 -10.23
N VAL A 37 -21.36 -16.89 -9.96
CA VAL A 37 -21.98 -15.76 -9.23
C VAL A 37 -21.31 -15.49 -7.88
N PHE A 38 -20.93 -16.53 -7.13
CA PHE A 38 -20.28 -16.33 -5.84
C PHE A 38 -18.92 -15.64 -5.99
N LYS A 39 -18.07 -16.12 -6.91
CA LYS A 39 -16.77 -15.51 -7.20
C LYS A 39 -16.92 -14.12 -7.81
N ASP A 40 -17.94 -13.90 -8.64
CA ASP A 40 -18.25 -12.60 -9.23
C ASP A 40 -18.50 -11.56 -8.15
N VAL A 41 -19.43 -11.84 -7.21
CA VAL A 41 -19.72 -10.95 -6.08
C VAL A 41 -18.49 -10.79 -5.17
N LEU A 42 -17.75 -11.87 -4.93
CA LEU A 42 -16.55 -11.86 -4.10
C LEU A 42 -15.42 -11.00 -4.71
N ALA A 43 -15.28 -10.96 -6.03
CA ALA A 43 -14.30 -10.13 -6.74
C ALA A 43 -14.79 -8.69 -6.92
N TRP A 44 -16.09 -8.51 -7.13
CA TRP A 44 -16.71 -7.20 -7.26
C TRP A 44 -16.56 -6.36 -6.01
N LEU A 45 -16.70 -6.94 -4.81
CA LEU A 45 -16.60 -6.19 -3.56
C LEU A 45 -15.26 -5.43 -3.40
N PRO A 46 -14.07 -6.07 -3.49
CA PRO A 46 -12.80 -5.36 -3.37
C PRO A 46 -12.54 -4.41 -4.54
N TYR A 47 -12.93 -4.79 -5.76
CA TYR A 47 -12.66 -4.05 -7.00
C TYR A 47 -13.61 -2.87 -7.23
N GLY A 48 -14.91 -3.15 -7.29
CA GLY A 48 -15.96 -2.20 -7.66
C GLY A 48 -16.45 -1.32 -6.51
N VAL A 49 -16.19 -1.69 -5.25
CA VAL A 49 -16.70 -0.96 -4.07
C VAL A 49 -15.59 -0.52 -3.13
N LEU A 50 -14.83 -1.45 -2.56
CA LEU A 50 -13.84 -1.11 -1.52
C LEU A 50 -12.69 -0.27 -2.07
N HIS A 51 -12.20 -0.54 -3.29
CA HIS A 51 -11.13 0.25 -3.89
C HIS A 51 -11.43 1.76 -3.91
N PHE A 52 -12.68 2.13 -4.22
CA PHE A 52 -13.11 3.52 -4.31
C PHE A 52 -13.45 4.14 -2.95
N THR A 53 -13.84 3.33 -1.96
CA THR A 53 -14.29 3.83 -0.65
C THR A 53 -13.19 3.83 0.40
N LEU A 54 -12.28 2.86 0.37
CA LEU A 54 -11.22 2.70 1.37
C LEU A 54 -10.28 3.91 1.49
N PRO A 55 -9.87 4.63 0.43
CA PRO A 55 -9.02 5.81 0.61
C PRO A 55 -9.63 6.85 1.56
N PHE A 56 -10.96 6.99 1.55
CA PHE A 56 -11.67 7.89 2.46
C PHE A 56 -11.69 7.34 3.89
N PHE A 57 -11.99 6.05 4.07
CA PHE A 57 -11.97 5.41 5.39
C PHE A 57 -10.57 5.37 6.00
N THR A 58 -9.54 5.10 5.19
CA THR A 58 -8.13 5.19 5.58
C THR A 58 -7.79 6.62 6.00
N SER A 59 -8.22 7.63 5.23
CA SER A 59 -8.00 9.03 5.60
C SER A 59 -8.65 9.40 6.95
N LEU A 60 -9.91 8.99 7.15
CA LEU A 60 -10.63 9.21 8.41
C LEU A 60 -9.98 8.45 9.57
N GLY A 61 -9.56 7.21 9.35
CA GLY A 61 -8.89 6.39 10.36
C GLY A 61 -7.52 6.95 10.74
N LEU A 62 -6.72 7.40 9.77
CA LEU A 62 -5.43 8.04 10.03
C LEU A 62 -5.58 9.39 10.75
N TRP A 63 -6.65 10.14 10.44
CA TRP A 63 -6.97 11.37 11.17
C TRP A 63 -7.40 11.12 12.62
N TRP A 64 -8.17 10.06 12.85
CA TRP A 64 -8.74 9.77 14.17
C TRP A 64 -7.80 9.01 15.10
N PHE A 65 -7.12 7.98 14.59
CA PHE A 65 -6.25 7.09 15.36
C PHE A 65 -4.77 7.39 15.21
N GLY A 66 -4.38 8.19 14.21
CA GLY A 66 -3.00 8.48 13.92
C GLY A 66 -2.48 9.76 14.59
N PRO A 67 -1.15 9.89 14.75
CA PRO A 67 -0.54 11.09 15.30
C PRO A 67 -0.78 12.32 14.39
N PRO A 68 -0.84 13.55 14.95
CA PRO A 68 -1.03 14.76 14.16
C PRO A 68 -0.06 14.87 12.99
N GLY A 69 -0.59 15.18 11.80
CA GLY A 69 0.19 15.33 10.56
C GLY A 69 0.23 14.10 9.67
N ILE A 70 -0.05 12.89 10.17
CA ILE A 70 0.04 11.66 9.38
C ILE A 70 -0.89 11.65 8.16
N LEU A 71 -2.13 12.16 8.32
CA LEU A 71 -3.08 12.29 7.21
C LEU A 71 -2.50 13.16 6.08
N THR A 72 -1.77 14.23 6.41
CA THR A 72 -1.18 15.11 5.39
C THR A 72 -0.09 14.39 4.61
N VAL A 73 0.73 13.58 5.30
CA VAL A 73 1.78 12.76 4.66
C VAL A 73 1.15 11.71 3.77
N PHE A 74 0.12 11.01 4.26
CA PHE A 74 -0.66 10.04 3.49
C PHE A 74 -1.27 10.67 2.24
N ALA A 75 -1.99 11.78 2.38
CA ALA A 75 -2.66 12.43 1.26
C ALA A 75 -1.68 12.86 0.16
N LYS A 76 -0.52 13.40 0.54
CA LYS A 76 0.56 13.75 -0.40
C LYS A 76 1.14 12.50 -1.08
N ALA A 77 1.49 11.48 -0.31
CA ALA A 77 2.04 10.23 -0.84
C ALA A 77 1.04 9.56 -1.79
N PHE A 78 -0.20 9.37 -1.36
CA PHE A 78 -1.29 8.80 -2.15
C PHE A 78 -1.51 9.59 -3.45
N GLY A 79 -1.55 10.92 -3.37
CA GLY A 79 -1.72 11.80 -4.53
C GLY A 79 -0.57 11.70 -5.53
N TYR A 80 0.69 11.82 -5.08
CA TYR A 80 1.86 11.75 -5.96
C TYR A 80 2.04 10.36 -6.57
N MET A 81 1.76 9.29 -5.83
CA MET A 81 1.78 7.92 -6.35
C MET A 81 0.76 7.74 -7.48
N ASN A 82 -0.49 8.19 -7.28
CA ASN A 82 -1.53 8.11 -8.31
C ASN A 82 -1.16 8.96 -9.54
N LEU A 83 -0.63 10.17 -9.33
CA LEU A 83 -0.15 11.01 -10.42
C LEU A 83 0.97 10.32 -11.21
N ALA A 84 1.95 9.74 -10.54
CA ALA A 84 3.04 9.01 -11.19
C ALA A 84 2.53 7.78 -11.96
N GLY A 85 1.57 7.04 -11.40
CA GLY A 85 0.92 5.92 -12.09
C GLY A 85 0.20 6.37 -13.36
N VAL A 86 -0.64 7.41 -13.28
CA VAL A 86 -1.35 7.98 -14.43
C VAL A 86 -0.39 8.49 -15.50
N LEU A 87 0.69 9.19 -15.12
CA LEU A 87 1.71 9.65 -16.06
C LEU A 87 2.39 8.47 -16.77
N THR A 88 2.61 7.38 -16.06
CA THR A 88 3.18 6.16 -16.63
C THR A 88 2.21 5.48 -17.59
N GLN A 89 0.94 5.35 -17.22
CA GLN A 89 -0.09 4.79 -18.10
C GLN A 89 -0.27 5.61 -19.39
N LEU A 90 -0.10 6.93 -19.31
CA LEU A 90 -0.13 7.82 -20.48
C LEU A 90 1.12 7.69 -21.36
N ALA A 91 2.30 7.52 -20.75
CA ALA A 91 3.58 7.44 -21.46
C ALA A 91 3.87 6.03 -22.00
N PHE A 92 3.35 5.00 -21.33
CA PHE A 92 3.57 3.58 -21.60
C PHE A 92 2.23 2.81 -21.51
N PRO A 93 1.33 3.04 -22.47
CA PRO A 93 0.02 2.39 -22.46
C PRO A 93 0.16 0.90 -22.77
N CYS A 94 -0.41 0.07 -21.91
CA CYS A 94 -0.40 -1.39 -22.02
C CYS A 94 -1.82 -1.94 -21.99
N SER A 95 -2.11 -2.95 -22.82
CA SER A 95 -3.41 -3.60 -22.77
C SER A 95 -3.58 -4.46 -21.51
N PRO A 96 -4.79 -4.50 -20.95
CA PRO A 96 -5.17 -5.45 -19.89
C PRO A 96 -5.61 -6.82 -20.46
N PRO A 97 -5.81 -7.86 -19.62
CA PRO A 97 -6.18 -9.21 -20.08
C PRO A 97 -7.48 -9.31 -20.89
N TRP A 98 -8.51 -8.52 -20.58
CA TRP A 98 -9.76 -8.51 -21.35
C TRP A 98 -9.52 -8.24 -22.83
N TYR A 99 -8.48 -7.46 -23.18
CA TYR A 99 -8.18 -7.11 -24.56
C TYR A 99 -7.83 -8.35 -25.39
N GLU A 100 -7.02 -9.25 -24.84
CA GLU A 100 -6.63 -10.49 -25.53
C GLU A 100 -7.82 -11.43 -25.71
N TYR A 101 -8.77 -11.45 -24.76
CA TYR A 101 -9.99 -12.24 -24.89
C TYR A 101 -10.92 -11.74 -25.99
N VAL A 102 -11.01 -10.41 -26.15
CA VAL A 102 -11.91 -9.79 -27.13
C VAL A 102 -11.30 -9.79 -28.54
N TYR A 103 -10.02 -9.44 -28.65
CA TYR A 103 -9.38 -9.17 -29.95
C TYR A 103 -8.35 -10.23 -30.37
N GLY A 104 -7.98 -11.16 -29.49
CA GLY A 104 -6.93 -12.14 -29.73
C GLY A 104 -5.52 -11.64 -29.37
N MET A 105 -4.62 -12.58 -29.07
CA MET A 105 -3.23 -12.26 -28.71
C MET A 105 -2.50 -11.53 -29.83
N ASN A 106 -1.70 -10.52 -29.46
CA ASN A 106 -0.87 -9.71 -30.37
C ASN A 106 -1.64 -8.94 -31.46
N THR A 107 -2.97 -8.83 -31.35
CA THR A 107 -3.74 -7.96 -32.24
C THR A 107 -3.36 -6.50 -32.00
N PRO A 108 -2.99 -5.72 -33.04
CA PRO A 108 -2.60 -4.32 -32.85
C PRO A 108 -3.74 -3.47 -32.30
N ALA A 109 -3.46 -2.74 -31.21
CA ALA A 109 -4.41 -1.83 -30.59
C ALA A 109 -4.37 -0.42 -31.22
N THR A 110 -5.51 0.26 -31.17
CA THR A 110 -5.63 1.66 -31.62
C THR A 110 -6.44 2.47 -30.62
N TYR A 111 -6.19 3.78 -30.56
CA TYR A 111 -6.89 4.68 -29.65
C TYR A 111 -8.37 4.94 -29.97
N SER A 112 -8.89 4.39 -31.07
CA SER A 112 -10.33 4.40 -31.38
C SER A 112 -11.07 3.20 -30.79
N MET A 113 -10.36 2.22 -30.23
CA MET A 113 -10.99 1.08 -29.56
C MET A 113 -11.59 1.54 -28.21
N PRO A 114 -12.87 1.21 -27.93
CA PRO A 114 -13.48 1.49 -26.65
C PRO A 114 -12.87 0.61 -25.55
N GLY A 115 -13.10 0.98 -24.29
CA GLY A 115 -12.81 0.09 -23.17
C GLY A 115 -13.87 -0.99 -23.02
N ASP A 116 -13.54 -2.02 -22.26
CA ASP A 116 -14.40 -3.17 -21.98
C ASP A 116 -14.51 -3.37 -20.47
N ALA A 117 -15.69 -3.76 -19.99
CA ALA A 117 -15.93 -4.03 -18.58
C ALA A 117 -15.30 -5.35 -18.11
N GLY A 118 -14.73 -6.15 -19.01
CA GLY A 118 -14.13 -7.44 -18.72
C GLY A 118 -15.09 -8.33 -17.94
N GLY A 119 -14.62 -8.90 -16.85
CA GLY A 119 -15.46 -9.74 -15.98
C GLY A 119 -16.60 -8.99 -15.27
N LEU A 120 -16.59 -7.66 -15.20
CA LEU A 120 -17.64 -6.89 -14.51
C LEU A 120 -18.96 -6.86 -15.25
N ILE A 121 -18.99 -7.21 -16.54
CA ILE A 121 -20.26 -7.33 -17.27
C ILE A 121 -21.22 -8.31 -16.58
N ARG A 122 -20.69 -9.34 -15.92
CA ARG A 122 -21.49 -10.30 -15.14
C ARG A 122 -22.16 -9.69 -13.92
N ILE A 123 -21.60 -8.60 -13.36
CA ILE A 123 -22.19 -7.86 -12.24
C ILE A 123 -23.33 -6.98 -12.72
N ASP A 124 -23.12 -6.30 -13.86
CA ASP A 124 -24.17 -5.54 -14.54
C ASP A 124 -25.37 -6.43 -14.86
N GLU A 125 -25.13 -7.62 -15.44
CA GLU A 125 -26.16 -8.64 -15.71
C GLU A 125 -26.84 -9.14 -14.43
N LEU A 126 -26.08 -9.40 -13.36
CA LEU A 126 -26.60 -9.93 -12.09
C LEU A 126 -27.56 -8.95 -11.41
N PHE A 127 -27.25 -7.64 -11.43
CA PHE A 127 -28.06 -6.60 -10.80
C PHE A 127 -29.00 -5.86 -11.76
N ASN A 128 -28.96 -6.22 -13.05
CA ASN A 128 -29.75 -5.61 -14.12
C ASN A 128 -29.54 -4.08 -14.23
N PHE A 129 -28.28 -3.66 -14.20
CA PHE A 129 -27.81 -2.30 -14.48
C PHE A 129 -26.72 -2.33 -15.57
N ASN A 130 -26.32 -1.18 -16.09
CA ASN A 130 -25.29 -1.05 -17.13
C ASN A 130 -24.14 -0.12 -16.68
N THR A 131 -23.84 -0.15 -15.38
CA THR A 131 -22.94 0.84 -14.77
C THR A 131 -21.50 0.62 -15.21
N TYR A 132 -21.03 -0.64 -15.16
CA TYR A 132 -19.66 -0.97 -15.51
C TYR A 132 -19.45 -0.95 -17.03
N GLU A 133 -20.39 -1.48 -17.80
CA GLU A 133 -20.38 -1.40 -19.25
C GLU A 133 -20.22 0.05 -19.71
N THR A 134 -21.05 0.96 -19.21
CA THR A 134 -20.98 2.38 -19.57
C THR A 134 -19.65 3.00 -19.11
N ALA A 135 -19.26 2.79 -17.85
CA ALA A 135 -18.07 3.41 -17.28
C ALA A 135 -16.77 2.98 -17.98
N PHE A 136 -16.65 1.71 -18.37
CA PHE A 136 -15.47 1.20 -19.06
C PHE A 136 -15.46 1.57 -20.54
N ASN A 137 -16.61 1.57 -21.23
CA ASN A 137 -16.70 2.06 -22.61
C ASN A 137 -16.25 3.53 -22.71
N ASP A 138 -16.67 4.37 -21.75
CA ASP A 138 -16.33 5.80 -21.70
C ASP A 138 -14.98 6.10 -21.03
N SER A 139 -14.19 5.08 -20.69
CA SER A 139 -12.93 5.27 -19.98
C SER A 139 -11.94 6.11 -20.80
N PRO A 140 -11.38 7.20 -20.23
CA PRO A 140 -10.35 7.99 -20.91
C PRO A 140 -9.00 7.26 -20.99
N MET A 141 -8.88 6.10 -20.34
CA MET A 141 -7.64 5.35 -20.20
C MET A 141 -7.87 3.83 -20.41
N VAL A 142 -8.26 3.47 -21.63
CA VAL A 142 -8.51 2.08 -22.03
C VAL A 142 -7.27 1.18 -21.85
N PHE A 143 -6.09 1.66 -22.24
CA PHE A 143 -4.83 0.90 -22.22
C PHE A 143 -3.95 1.30 -21.04
N GLY A 144 -4.54 1.49 -19.86
CA GLY A 144 -3.86 1.91 -18.64
C GLY A 144 -3.46 0.77 -17.69
N ALA A 145 -3.20 -0.44 -18.18
CA ALA A 145 -3.00 -1.59 -17.30
C ALA A 145 -1.78 -1.43 -16.36
N PHE A 146 -0.66 -0.90 -16.87
CA PHE A 146 0.58 -0.76 -16.10
C PHE A 146 0.92 0.69 -15.73
N PRO A 147 1.31 0.97 -14.46
CA PRO A 147 1.21 0.09 -13.29
C PRO A 147 -0.23 0.00 -12.78
N SER A 148 -0.58 -1.05 -12.03
CA SER A 148 -1.91 -1.16 -11.44
C SER A 148 -2.11 -0.19 -10.28
N LEU A 149 -2.99 0.80 -10.47
CA LEU A 149 -3.40 1.70 -9.38
C LEU A 149 -4.26 1.01 -8.32
N HIS A 150 -4.98 -0.07 -8.66
CA HIS A 150 -5.67 -0.91 -7.68
C HIS A 150 -4.69 -1.46 -6.64
N SER A 151 -3.59 -2.03 -7.12
CA SER A 151 -2.51 -2.54 -6.26
C SER A 151 -1.81 -1.41 -5.50
N ALA A 152 -1.43 -0.34 -6.19
CA ALA A 152 -0.70 0.79 -5.58
C ALA A 152 -1.51 1.40 -4.42
N CYS A 153 -2.80 1.67 -4.65
CA CYS A 153 -3.70 2.19 -3.63
C CYS A 153 -3.89 1.23 -2.45
N ALA A 154 -4.03 -0.07 -2.68
CA ALA A 154 -4.18 -1.04 -1.59
C ALA A 154 -2.90 -1.14 -0.72
N ILE A 155 -1.72 -1.14 -1.36
CA ILE A 155 -0.44 -1.27 -0.66
C ILE A 155 -0.08 0.01 0.08
N ILE A 156 -0.24 1.20 -0.51
CA ILE A 156 0.07 2.45 0.19
C ILE A 156 -0.82 2.63 1.43
N GLN A 157 -2.12 2.29 1.34
CA GLN A 157 -3.02 2.30 2.49
C GLN A 157 -2.54 1.30 3.55
N THR A 158 -2.20 0.08 3.14
CA THR A 158 -1.64 -0.95 4.03
C THR A 158 -0.39 -0.47 4.76
N LEU A 159 0.54 0.22 4.08
CA LEU A 159 1.78 0.71 4.68
C LEU A 159 1.51 1.79 5.75
N PHE A 160 0.66 2.77 5.46
CA PHE A 160 0.31 3.83 6.42
C PHE A 160 -0.51 3.29 7.60
N ILE A 161 -1.47 2.39 7.35
CA ILE A 161 -2.25 1.75 8.40
C ILE A 161 -1.33 0.87 9.27
N SER A 162 -0.43 0.09 8.67
CA SER A 162 0.51 -0.79 9.38
C SER A 162 1.58 -0.05 10.18
N TYR A 163 1.88 1.19 9.79
CA TYR A 163 2.73 2.11 10.54
C TYR A 163 2.01 2.62 11.79
N THR A 164 0.73 2.99 11.63
CA THR A 164 -0.10 3.57 12.70
C THR A 164 -0.62 2.52 13.69
N LEU A 165 -1.07 1.38 13.16
CA LEU A 165 -1.76 0.30 13.87
C LEU A 165 -1.14 -1.05 13.45
N PRO A 166 0.06 -1.41 13.94
CA PRO A 166 0.78 -2.62 13.50
C PRO A 166 -0.03 -3.93 13.60
N LYS A 167 -0.94 -4.04 14.57
CA LYS A 167 -1.81 -5.22 14.75
C LYS A 167 -2.79 -5.46 13.59
N SER A 168 -3.07 -4.44 12.78
CA SER A 168 -3.97 -4.54 11.62
C SER A 168 -3.30 -5.11 10.35
N ARG A 169 -1.98 -5.35 10.36
CA ARG A 169 -1.21 -5.87 9.21
C ARG A 169 -1.84 -7.09 8.54
N PRO A 170 -2.26 -8.16 9.25
CA PRO A 170 -2.83 -9.34 8.60
C PRO A 170 -4.10 -9.03 7.82
N LEU A 171 -4.97 -8.17 8.37
CA LEU A 171 -6.21 -7.75 7.73
C LEU A 171 -5.93 -6.92 6.46
N CYS A 172 -4.99 -5.96 6.55
CA CYS A 172 -4.62 -5.12 5.42
C CYS A 172 -3.98 -5.94 4.28
N LEU A 173 -3.08 -6.86 4.61
CA LEU A 173 -2.47 -7.77 3.64
C LEU A 173 -3.51 -8.71 3.01
N THR A 174 -4.47 -9.20 3.78
CA THR A 174 -5.61 -9.97 3.25
C THR A 174 -6.34 -9.18 2.17
N TYR A 175 -6.61 -7.89 2.40
CA TYR A 175 -7.24 -7.03 1.39
C TYR A 175 -6.37 -6.86 0.14
N VAL A 176 -5.04 -6.66 0.29
CA VAL A 176 -4.11 -6.56 -0.86
C VAL A 176 -4.20 -7.80 -1.75
N PHE A 177 -4.11 -8.99 -1.17
CA PHE A 177 -4.21 -10.23 -1.96
C PHE A 177 -5.60 -10.44 -2.54
N TRP A 178 -6.65 -10.04 -1.82
CA TRP A 178 -8.03 -10.14 -2.29
C TRP A 178 -8.29 -9.25 -3.50
N ILE A 179 -7.86 -7.98 -3.48
CA ILE A 179 -8.01 -7.10 -4.64
C ILE A 179 -7.12 -7.52 -5.81
N TRP A 180 -5.91 -8.04 -5.56
CA TRP A 180 -5.06 -8.59 -6.61
C TRP A 180 -5.73 -9.75 -7.34
N TRP A 181 -6.24 -10.71 -6.58
CA TRP A 181 -7.04 -11.80 -7.13
C TRP A 181 -8.24 -11.28 -7.92
N ALA A 182 -8.99 -10.31 -7.36
CA ALA A 182 -10.15 -9.74 -8.03
C ALA A 182 -9.82 -9.06 -9.36
N CYS A 183 -8.73 -8.30 -9.42
CA CYS A 183 -8.30 -7.62 -10.66
C CYS A 183 -7.96 -8.61 -11.78
N MET A 184 -7.30 -9.72 -11.45
CA MET A 184 -7.00 -10.80 -12.39
C MET A 184 -8.26 -11.59 -12.78
N TYR A 185 -9.09 -11.94 -11.80
CA TYR A 185 -10.35 -12.67 -12.00
C TYR A 185 -11.33 -11.91 -12.90
N LEU A 186 -11.40 -10.59 -12.73
CA LEU A 186 -12.21 -9.69 -13.55
C LEU A 186 -11.51 -9.26 -14.84
N THR A 187 -10.35 -9.85 -15.17
CA THR A 187 -9.59 -9.65 -16.42
C THR A 187 -9.11 -8.21 -16.69
N HIS A 188 -8.90 -7.42 -15.65
CA HIS A 188 -8.44 -6.03 -15.77
C HIS A 188 -6.93 -5.86 -15.58
N HIS A 189 -6.25 -6.81 -14.95
CA HIS A 189 -4.84 -6.71 -14.64
C HIS A 189 -4.11 -8.05 -14.73
N TYR A 190 -2.87 -7.98 -15.16
CA TYR A 190 -1.87 -9.04 -15.10
C TYR A 190 -1.17 -9.01 -13.72
N MET A 191 -0.61 -10.13 -13.23
CA MET A 191 0.10 -10.10 -11.93
C MET A 191 1.30 -9.14 -11.97
N VAL A 192 1.98 -9.06 -13.12
CA VAL A 192 3.17 -8.21 -13.26
C VAL A 192 2.84 -6.72 -13.07
N ASP A 193 1.67 -6.27 -13.50
CA ASP A 193 1.26 -4.88 -13.34
C ASP A 193 0.74 -4.58 -11.92
N LEU A 194 0.18 -5.59 -11.23
CA LEU A 194 -0.12 -5.54 -9.79
C LEU A 194 1.16 -5.39 -8.97
N VAL A 195 2.20 -6.18 -9.26
CA VAL A 195 3.52 -6.04 -8.62
C VAL A 195 4.13 -4.67 -8.93
N GLY A 196 4.04 -4.20 -10.19
CA GLY A 196 4.48 -2.87 -10.59
C GLY A 196 3.82 -1.75 -9.77
N GLY A 197 2.50 -1.82 -9.57
CA GLY A 197 1.75 -0.91 -8.70
C GLY A 197 2.22 -0.96 -7.25
N GLY A 198 2.51 -2.15 -6.73
CA GLY A 198 3.06 -2.32 -5.38
C GLY A 198 4.42 -1.67 -5.21
N ILE A 199 5.30 -1.76 -6.22
CA ILE A 199 6.59 -1.08 -6.22
C ILE A 199 6.40 0.44 -6.16
N TYR A 200 5.46 1.01 -6.91
CA TYR A 200 5.13 2.45 -6.84
C TYR A 200 4.74 2.87 -5.43
N ALA A 201 3.90 2.08 -4.77
CA ALA A 201 3.48 2.36 -3.40
C ALA A 201 4.64 2.28 -2.41
N ILE A 202 5.48 1.23 -2.49
CA ILE A 202 6.63 1.04 -1.60
C ILE A 202 7.64 2.18 -1.77
N VAL A 203 7.99 2.54 -3.01
CA VAL A 203 8.93 3.63 -3.29
C VAL A 203 8.38 4.96 -2.79
N THR A 204 7.09 5.24 -3.03
CA THR A 204 6.46 6.46 -2.54
C THR A 204 6.47 6.53 -1.01
N PHE A 205 6.12 5.42 -0.34
CA PHE A 205 6.17 5.34 1.11
C PHE A 205 7.58 5.51 1.67
N TRP A 206 8.58 4.93 1.00
CA TRP A 206 9.99 5.10 1.36
C TRP A 206 10.42 6.57 1.30
N PHE A 207 10.02 7.32 0.27
CA PHE A 207 10.24 8.77 0.25
C PHE A 207 9.48 9.44 1.41
N ALA A 208 8.21 9.09 1.61
CA ALA A 208 7.36 9.66 2.66
C ALA A 208 7.90 9.45 4.09
N TRP A 209 8.76 8.45 4.30
CA TRP A 209 9.29 8.04 5.60
C TRP A 209 9.88 9.19 6.41
N ASN A 210 10.61 10.10 5.75
CA ASN A 210 11.27 11.24 6.42
C ASN A 210 10.28 12.27 7.02
N TRP A 211 9.01 12.21 6.63
CA TRP A 211 7.97 13.11 7.12
C TRP A 211 6.95 12.41 8.00
N LEU A 212 7.11 11.10 8.28
CA LEU A 212 6.19 10.38 9.14
C LEU A 212 6.31 10.89 10.59
N PRO A 213 5.20 11.32 11.21
CA PRO A 213 5.20 11.62 12.65
C PRO A 213 5.43 10.34 13.47
N PRO A 214 6.08 10.43 14.64
CA PRO A 214 6.30 9.27 15.50
C PRO A 214 4.97 8.72 16.04
N VAL A 215 4.89 7.39 16.15
CA VAL A 215 3.75 6.68 16.73
C VAL A 215 4.15 6.13 18.10
N ASN A 216 3.44 6.53 19.16
CA ASN A 216 3.66 5.96 20.50
C ASN A 216 2.94 4.60 20.58
N LEU A 217 3.71 3.51 20.54
CA LEU A 217 3.18 2.14 20.62
C LEU A 217 2.95 1.65 22.06
N THR A 218 3.18 2.51 23.06
CA THR A 218 2.96 2.21 24.48
C THR A 218 1.49 2.43 24.82
N ASN A 219 0.72 1.34 24.98
CA ASN A 219 -0.52 1.23 25.80
C ASN A 219 -1.26 -0.11 25.61
N ASP A 220 -0.74 -1.04 24.82
CA ASP A 220 -1.43 -2.31 24.55
C ASP A 220 -0.93 -3.51 25.38
N SER A 221 -0.07 -3.27 26.38
CA SER A 221 0.50 -4.30 27.27
C SER A 221 0.25 -4.08 28.77
N ASP A 222 -0.54 -3.08 29.16
CA ASP A 222 -0.74 -2.72 30.58
C ASP A 222 -2.11 -3.16 31.13
N ASN A 223 -2.59 -4.33 30.70
CA ASN A 223 -3.83 -4.94 31.20
C ASN A 223 -3.66 -6.42 31.55
N SER A 224 -2.54 -6.73 32.17
CA SER A 224 -2.34 -7.96 32.94
C SER A 224 -1.25 -7.69 33.97
N ASP A 225 -1.62 -7.15 35.13
CA ASP A 225 -1.01 -7.43 36.44
C ASP A 225 -1.67 -6.59 37.56
N ASP A 226 -3.00 -6.59 37.63
CA ASP A 226 -3.72 -6.20 38.85
C ASP A 226 -3.98 -7.46 39.70
N ASN A 227 -2.93 -7.94 40.39
CA ASN A 227 -3.00 -8.62 41.69
C ASN A 227 -1.65 -9.28 42.05
N VAL A 228 -0.79 -8.59 42.79
CA VAL A 228 -0.13 -9.16 43.99
C VAL A 228 0.11 -8.04 45.00
N ASP A 229 -0.63 -8.10 46.10
CA ASP A 229 -0.46 -7.35 47.35
C ASP A 229 0.89 -7.67 48.02
N GLY A 230 1.50 -6.69 48.70
CA GLY A 230 2.68 -6.97 49.52
C GLY A 230 3.59 -5.80 49.90
N THR A 231 3.14 -4.99 50.87
CA THR A 231 3.94 -4.50 52.01
C THR A 231 5.40 -4.05 51.79
N LEU A 232 5.67 -2.74 51.93
CA LEU A 232 6.64 -2.19 52.91
C LEU A 232 6.66 -0.65 52.85
N LEU A 233 5.88 -0.04 53.76
CA LEU A 233 6.07 1.35 54.15
C LEU A 233 7.26 1.39 55.13
N ILE A 234 8.38 1.98 54.73
CA ILE A 234 9.40 2.43 55.69
C ILE A 234 9.12 3.90 56.00
N GLN A 235 8.53 4.12 57.17
CA GLN A 235 8.61 5.39 57.89
C GLN A 235 10.06 5.61 58.35
N ASN A 236 10.64 6.77 58.06
CA ASN A 236 11.74 7.31 58.84
C ASN A 236 11.32 8.68 59.40
N ASN A 237 10.92 8.66 60.66
CA ASN A 237 10.96 9.82 61.55
C ASN A 237 12.40 9.95 62.05
N ASP A 238 12.97 11.15 62.03
CA ASP A 238 13.87 11.58 63.08
C ASP A 238 13.93 13.11 63.19
N SER A 239 13.93 13.56 64.44
CA SER A 239 13.82 14.95 64.88
C SER A 239 15.11 15.44 65.56
N SER A 240 15.49 16.68 65.24
CA SER A 240 16.31 17.65 66.01
C SER A 240 17.84 17.50 66.11
N SER A 241 18.59 18.53 65.63
CA SER A 241 19.31 19.52 66.46
C SER A 241 20.42 20.34 65.72
N SER A 242 20.19 21.67 65.64
CA SER A 242 21.10 22.84 65.81
C SER A 242 22.44 23.13 65.03
N ILE A 243 22.37 24.22 64.20
CA ILE A 243 23.30 25.40 63.97
C ILE A 243 24.62 25.20 63.11
N PRO A 244 25.25 26.21 62.44
CA PRO A 244 24.98 26.70 61.07
C PRO A 244 26.23 26.92 60.15
N CYS A 245 25.97 27.38 58.92
CA CYS A 245 26.85 28.15 58.00
C CYS A 245 27.97 27.43 57.20
N ILE A 246 27.89 27.55 55.86
CA ILE A 246 28.87 28.18 54.92
C ILE A 246 28.70 27.53 53.53
N GLU A 247 28.26 28.30 52.53
CA GLU A 247 28.33 27.95 51.09
C GLU A 247 29.78 27.86 50.63
N PRO A 248 30.06 27.03 49.60
CA PRO A 248 30.62 27.65 48.41
C PRO A 248 30.09 27.08 47.07
N ASP A 249 30.02 27.98 46.09
CA ASP A 249 29.97 27.73 44.65
C ASP A 249 31.07 26.77 44.18
N VAL A 250 30.70 25.74 43.42
CA VAL A 250 31.65 24.92 42.66
C VAL A 250 31.12 24.66 41.25
N LYS A 251 31.66 25.40 40.27
CA LYS A 251 31.71 24.99 38.86
C LYS A 251 32.93 24.09 38.67
N ILE A 252 32.73 22.84 38.23
CA ILE A 252 33.79 22.02 37.64
C ILE A 252 33.25 21.30 36.39
N PHE A 253 33.77 21.71 35.24
CA PHE A 253 33.83 20.93 34.00
C PHE A 253 35.06 20.02 34.07
N ASN A 254 34.91 18.75 33.71
CA ASN A 254 35.98 17.80 33.39
C ASN A 254 35.32 16.60 32.68
N SER A 255 35.91 15.86 31.74
CA SER A 255 36.98 16.02 30.76
C SER A 255 37.01 14.68 29.98
N ASN A 256 37.33 14.74 28.70
CA ASN A 256 37.49 13.68 27.68
C ASN A 256 38.05 12.30 28.09
N CYS A 257 37.67 11.27 27.32
CA CYS A 257 38.51 10.21 26.69
C CYS A 257 37.58 9.06 26.21
N ASN A 258 37.79 8.28 25.15
CA ASN A 258 38.48 8.33 23.85
C ASN A 258 38.15 6.98 23.17
N GLU A 259 37.92 7.04 21.85
CA GLU A 259 38.17 6.05 20.79
C GLU A 259 37.93 4.53 20.97
N PHE A 260 37.15 4.02 20.01
CA PHE A 260 37.04 2.61 19.58
C PHE A 260 38.36 2.12 18.95
N LYS A 261 38.74 0.87 19.25
CA LYS A 261 39.76 0.11 18.50
C LYS A 261 39.26 -1.30 18.19
N VAL A 262 39.35 -1.68 16.92
CA VAL A 262 39.20 -3.03 16.37
C VAL A 262 40.57 -3.44 15.83
N GLU A 263 41.10 -4.61 16.21
CA GLU A 263 41.65 -5.60 15.26
C GLU A 263 42.12 -6.88 15.99
N ILE A 264 41.97 -7.99 15.27
CA ILE A 264 42.30 -9.38 15.60
C ILE A 264 43.63 -9.72 14.92
N ASP A 265 44.57 -10.41 15.59
CA ASP A 265 45.22 -11.63 15.08
C ASP A 265 46.33 -12.19 16.02
N ASN A 266 46.02 -13.37 16.56
CA ASN A 266 46.72 -14.66 16.46
C ASN A 266 48.24 -14.87 16.78
N ILE A 267 48.44 -15.93 17.59
CA ILE A 267 49.53 -16.96 17.61
C ILE A 267 50.80 -16.70 18.46
N ASN A 268 50.90 -17.40 19.62
CA ASN A 268 51.87 -18.49 19.88
C ASN A 268 52.00 -18.84 21.38
N ARG A 269 51.48 -20.00 21.80
CA ARG A 269 52.20 -21.09 22.50
C ARG A 269 51.27 -22.25 22.80
#